data_AF-A0A529R5C6-F1
#
_entry.id   AF-A0A529R5C6-F1
#
_cell.length_a   1.000
_cell.length_b   1.000
_cell.length_c   1.000
_cell.angle_alpha   90.00
_cell.angle_beta   90.00
_cell.angle_gamma   90.00
#
_symmetry.space_group_name_H-M   'P 1'
#
loop_
_entity.id
_entity.type
_entity.pdbx_description
1 polymer ?
#
loop_
_entity_poly.entity_id
_entity_poly.type
_entity_poly.pdbx_seq_one_letter_code
_entity_poly.pdbx_strand_id
1 'polypeptide(L)' 'MSRRKQICVELIDRFDTMLAGLAGTSPFGHVKFLDLRNTLATGSTYKTWWANELHPTAKGFEAVTKKFAGVI' A
#
# COMPACT_ATOMS: atom_id res chain seq x y z
N MET A 1 0.87 -7.52 18.17
CA MET A 1 0.21 -6.36 17.52
C MET A 1 -1.13 -6.11 18.21
N SER A 2 -1.56 -4.86 18.43
CA SER A 2 -2.82 -4.59 19.13
C SER A 2 -4.04 -4.99 18.29
N ARG A 3 -5.19 -5.26 18.94
CA ARG A 3 -6.45 -5.62 18.26
C ARG A 3 -6.89 -4.58 17.23
N ARG A 4 -6.72 -3.29 17.54
CA ARG A 4 -7.01 -2.18 16.61
C ARG A 4 -6.18 -2.28 15.33
N LYS A 5 -4.87 -2.53 15.46
CA LYS A 5 -3.99 -2.71 14.29
C LYS A 5 -4.35 -3.95 13.47
N GLN A 6 -4.78 -5.04 14.11
CA GLN A 6 -5.26 -6.24 13.41
C GLN A 6 -6.52 -5.94 12.58
N ILE A 7 -7.49 -5.21 13.13
CA ILE A 7 -8.69 -4.79 12.38
C ILE A 7 -8.31 -3.94 11.17
N CYS A 8 -7.41 -2.96 11.32
CA CYS A 8 -6.96 -2.16 10.17
C CYS A 8 -6.31 -3.02 9.08
N VAL A 9 -5.48 -3.99 9.47
CA VAL A 9 -4.86 -4.93 8.52
C VAL A 9 -5.93 -5.73 7.76
N GLU A 10 -6.91 -6.29 8.47
CA GLU A 10 -8.00 -7.06 7.87
C GLU A 10 -8.86 -6.22 6.91
N LEU A 11 -9.16 -4.98 7.28
CA LEU A 11 -9.92 -4.06 6.43
C LEU A 11 -9.16 -3.72 5.15
N ILE A 12 -7.85 -3.45 5.25
CA ILE A 12 -6.98 -3.20 4.09
C ILE A 12 -6.95 -4.46 3.21
N ASP A 13 -6.72 -5.65 3.78
CA ASP A 13 -6.61 -6.90 3.01
C ASP A 13 -7.90 -7.23 2.25
N ARG A 14 -9.07 -6.99 2.87
CA ARG A 14 -10.37 -7.19 2.22
C ARG A 14 -10.59 -6.20 1.08
N PHE A 15 -10.19 -4.94 1.27
CA PHE A 15 -10.31 -3.92 0.25
C PHE A 15 -9.37 -4.20 -0.94
N ASP A 16 -8.11 -4.53 -0.66
CA ASP A 16 -7.12 -4.89 -1.67
C ASP A 16 -7.53 -6.13 -2.46
N THR A 17 -8.09 -7.15 -1.78
CA THR A 17 -8.64 -8.34 -2.43
C THR A 17 -9.76 -7.99 -3.42
N MET A 18 -10.67 -7.09 -3.02
CA MET A 18 -11.75 -6.64 -3.90
C MET A 18 -11.21 -5.87 -5.11
N LEU A 19 -10.30 -4.92 -4.90
CA LEU A 19 -9.69 -4.15 -5.99
C LEU A 19 -8.89 -5.03 -6.96
N ALA A 20 -8.10 -5.97 -6.44
CA ALA A 20 -7.35 -6.92 -7.24
C ALA A 20 -8.28 -7.79 -8.11
N GLY A 21 -9.45 -8.18 -7.58
CA GLY A 21 -10.45 -8.94 -8.32
C GLY A 21 -11.13 -8.17 -9.46
N LEU A 22 -11.09 -6.83 -9.46
CA LEU A 22 -11.63 -6.00 -10.53
C LEU A 22 -10.60 -5.70 -11.62
N ALA A 23 -9.31 -5.62 -11.28
CA ALA A 23 -8.27 -5.25 -12.23
C ALA A 23 -8.21 -6.22 -13.43
N GLY A 24 -8.14 -5.68 -14.64
CA GLY A 24 -8.12 -6.46 -15.88
C GLY A 24 -9.45 -7.09 -16.30
N THR A 25 -10.49 -7.07 -15.45
CA THR A 25 -11.84 -7.54 -15.82
C THR A 25 -12.58 -6.52 -16.69
N SER A 26 -13.61 -6.89 -17.44
CA SER A 26 -14.46 -5.90 -18.14
C SER A 26 -15.35 -5.15 -17.12
N PRO A 27 -15.47 -3.81 -17.16
CA PRO A 27 -14.92 -2.84 -18.12
C PRO A 27 -13.53 -2.28 -17.74
N PHE A 28 -12.93 -2.77 -16.66
CA PHE A 28 -11.65 -2.35 -16.08
C PHE A 28 -10.40 -2.97 -16.73
N GLY A 29 -10.44 -3.31 -18.02
CA GLY A 29 -9.32 -3.98 -18.72
C GLY A 29 -8.01 -3.17 -18.72
N HIS A 30 -8.12 -1.85 -18.57
CA HIS A 30 -6.98 -0.93 -18.48
C HIS A 30 -6.46 -0.75 -17.05
N VAL A 31 -7.19 -1.21 -16.03
CA VAL A 31 -6.85 -1.03 -14.62
C VAL A 31 -5.85 -2.09 -14.21
N LYS A 32 -4.73 -1.66 -13.61
CA LYS A 32 -3.74 -2.52 -12.96
C LYS A 32 -3.87 -2.36 -11.45
N PHE A 33 -3.93 -3.46 -10.72
CA PHE A 33 -3.81 -3.46 -9.26
C PHE A 33 -2.33 -3.50 -8.87
N LEU A 34 -1.93 -2.67 -7.89
CA LEU A 34 -0.58 -2.62 -7.35
C LEU A 34 -0.62 -2.69 -5.84
N ASP A 35 -0.07 -3.76 -5.27
CA ASP A 35 0.04 -3.91 -3.83
C ASP A 35 1.20 -3.07 -3.24
N LEU A 36 0.84 -2.08 -2.44
CA LEU A 36 1.76 -1.20 -1.73
C LEU A 36 1.96 -1.60 -0.26
N ARG A 37 1.32 -2.65 0.24
CA ARG A 37 1.54 -3.14 1.60
C ARG A 37 3.01 -3.46 1.82
N ASN A 38 3.45 -3.20 3.06
CA ASN A 38 4.82 -3.46 3.52
C ASN A 38 5.93 -2.75 2.71
N THR A 39 5.60 -1.80 1.83
CA THR A 39 6.61 -1.02 1.08
C THR A 39 7.43 -0.12 2.01
N LEU A 40 6.79 0.40 3.05
CA LEU A 40 7.41 1.29 4.03
C LEU A 40 7.50 0.58 5.38
N ALA A 41 8.67 0.64 6.02
CA ALA A 41 8.87 0.01 7.32
C ALA A 41 8.07 0.74 8.42
N THR A 42 7.49 -0.03 9.34
CA THR A 42 6.66 0.47 10.47
C THR A 42 7.26 0.18 11.85
N GLY A 43 8.50 -0.35 11.88
CA GLY A 43 9.24 -0.70 13.09
C GLY A 43 10.01 0.48 13.71
N SER A 44 11.10 0.21 14.43
CA SER A 44 11.92 1.24 15.09
C SER A 44 12.45 2.32 14.15
N THR A 45 12.62 2.00 12.86
CA THR A 45 13.12 2.92 11.83
C THR A 45 12.00 3.62 11.06
N TYR A 46 10.74 3.56 11.51
CA TYR A 46 9.60 4.06 10.72
C TYR A 46 9.73 5.54 10.35
N LYS A 47 10.33 6.39 11.21
CA LYS A 47 10.52 7.82 10.96
C LYS A 47 11.40 8.16 9.74
N THR A 48 12.16 7.18 9.22
CA THR A 48 12.87 7.34 7.93
C THR A 48 11.91 7.34 6.75
N TRP A 49 10.78 6.63 6.88
CA TRP A 49 9.83 6.36 5.81
C TRP A 49 8.52 7.14 5.96
N TRP A 50 8.16 7.50 7.20
CA TRP A 50 6.92 8.19 7.54
C TRP A 50 7.23 9.52 8.24
N ALA A 51 6.69 10.61 7.69
CA ALA A 51 6.84 11.96 8.25
C ALA A 51 5.94 12.17 9.47
N ASN A 52 4.80 11.47 9.51
CA ASN A 52 3.86 11.44 10.64
C ASN A 52 3.18 10.05 10.68
N GLU A 53 2.05 9.92 11.39
CA GLU A 53 1.33 8.67 11.58
C GLU A 53 0.71 8.09 10.29
N LEU A 54 0.66 8.86 9.20
CA LEU A 54 -0.02 8.46 7.95
C LEU A 54 0.77 8.80 6.67
N HIS A 55 1.53 9.88 6.65
CA HIS A 55 2.13 10.40 5.42
C HIS A 55 3.60 9.96 5.30
N PRO A 56 4.03 9.46 4.13
CA PRO A 56 5.43 9.15 3.88
C PRO A 56 6.34 10.39 3.96
N THR A 57 7.63 10.18 4.24
CA THR A 57 8.69 11.18 3.95
C THR A 57 8.94 11.25 2.44
N ALA A 58 9.77 12.19 1.97
CA ALA A 58 10.23 12.21 0.58
C ALA A 58 10.82 10.85 0.14
N LYS A 59 11.69 10.27 0.96
CA LYS A 59 12.24 8.92 0.75
C LYS A 59 11.16 7.84 0.72
N GLY A 60 10.13 7.95 1.57
CA GLY A 60 9.00 7.04 1.54
C GLY A 60 8.19 7.15 0.24
N PHE A 61 7.93 8.37 -0.23
CA PHE A 61 7.29 8.60 -1.52
C PHE A 61 8.11 8.04 -2.69
N GLU A 62 9.43 8.22 -2.70
CA GLU A 62 10.30 7.60 -3.71
C GLU A 62 10.18 6.07 -3.73
N ALA A 63 10.15 5.43 -2.56
CA ALA A 63 10.00 3.98 -2.48
C ALA A 63 8.63 3.49 -3.03
N VAL A 64 7.55 4.21 -2.73
CA VAL A 64 6.21 3.91 -3.25
C VAL A 64 6.15 4.13 -4.76
N THR A 65 6.60 5.28 -5.25
CA THR A 65 6.57 5.62 -6.69
C THR A 65 7.46 4.70 -7.52
N LYS A 66 8.56 4.19 -6.98
CA LYS A 66 9.37 3.14 -7.63
C LYS A 66 8.57 1.88 -7.93
N LYS A 67 7.62 1.48 -7.07
CA LYS A 67 6.71 0.36 -7.36
C LYS A 67 5.76 0.69 -8.51
N PHE A 68 5.21 1.90 -8.56
CA PHE A 68 4.37 2.34 -9.68
C PHE A 68 5.14 2.29 -11.01
N ALA A 69 6.36 2.83 -11.04
CA ALA A 69 7.19 2.85 -12.23
C ALA A 69 7.53 1.45 -12.76
N GLY A 70 7.58 0.43 -11.91
CA GLY A 70 7.81 -0.96 -12.33
C GLY A 70 6.60 -1.66 -12.97
N VAL A 71 5.42 -1.04 -12.92
CA VAL A 71 4.16 -1.62 -13.40
C VAL A 71 3.63 -0.90 -14.65
N ILE A 72 4.11 0.32 -14.92
CA ILE A 72 3.72 1.12 -16.10
C ILE A 72 4.47 0.63 -17.32
#